data_AF-A0A1X0NW09-F1
#
_entry.id   AF-A0A1X0NW09-F1
#
_cell.length_a   1.000
_cell.length_b   1.000
_cell.length_c   1.000
_cell.angle_alpha   90.00
_cell.angle_beta   90.00
_cell.angle_gamma   90.00
#
_symmetry.space_group_name_H-M   'P 1'
#
loop_
_entity.id
_entity.type
_entity.pdbx_description
1 polymer ?
#
loop_
_entity_poly.entity_id
_entity_poly.type
_entity_poly.pdbx_seq_one_letter_code
_entity_poly.pdbx_strand_id
1 'polypeptide(L)'
;MLASAILSNVSAETIGYAYNKQYSHIYRAYWVMQYIEKERLRDSDIVVVYDGSDTLFSGASTVQQAVDRFIATTAPTPDAFDAGAVRRGVATAPVLFTTEFNCFHPQLGMIYDFEQPSTNAQCTSIYNTAWGIMGYNNSSRNPSEPGKSIFRFLNSGGYVARVWALKRAFAVYRKVLTFRRSRRQIWRCDQSAWGLVYLWSITQDARMTPDVRIPRGLINLDFHNTFFLTAPGTLWGKDFVPWSSTAIADVVAGGRLPFPLFFHMEDKPNATPAILHFIGHGAGTTKTTLWMLRNHTSWYVETKRSAAAFLKARDMLQHSAFVDIDVSGTGKVRLPYGRVCPMDVVESLIWLPPP
;
A
#
# COMPACT_ATOMS: atom_id res chain seq x y z
N MET A 1 1.86 -8.67 -9.17
CA MET A 1 2.77 -8.56 -8.01
C MET A 1 3.95 -9.56 -8.02
N LEU A 2 3.71 -10.88 -7.96
CA LEU A 2 4.79 -11.87 -7.75
C LEU A 2 5.94 -11.77 -8.79
N ALA A 3 5.62 -11.65 -10.08
CA ALA A 3 6.63 -11.44 -11.12
C ALA A 3 7.50 -10.19 -10.85
N SER A 4 6.90 -9.04 -10.57
CA SER A 4 7.64 -7.81 -10.27
C SER A 4 8.49 -7.93 -9.01
N ALA A 5 8.07 -8.73 -8.02
CA ALA A 5 8.86 -9.00 -6.82
C ALA A 5 10.13 -9.78 -7.18
N ILE A 6 9.96 -10.91 -7.88
CA ILE A 6 11.07 -11.77 -8.34
C ILE A 6 12.04 -10.97 -9.22
N LEU A 7 11.52 -10.24 -10.21
CA LEU A 7 12.31 -9.43 -11.14
C LEU A 7 12.96 -8.20 -10.48
N SER A 8 12.48 -7.77 -9.31
CA SER A 8 13.11 -6.75 -8.49
C SER A 8 14.01 -7.33 -7.40
N ASN A 9 14.22 -8.65 -7.37
CA ASN A 9 14.92 -9.35 -6.29
C ASN A 9 14.38 -9.03 -4.88
N VAL A 10 13.06 -8.88 -4.77
CA VAL A 10 12.35 -8.65 -3.51
C VAL A 10 11.69 -9.94 -3.05
N SER A 11 12.01 -10.38 -1.85
CA SER A 11 11.34 -11.52 -1.21
C SER A 11 9.94 -11.11 -0.76
N ALA A 12 8.94 -11.84 -1.24
CA ALA A 12 7.54 -11.61 -0.93
C ALA A 12 6.89 -12.92 -0.45
N GLU A 13 6.08 -12.81 0.60
CA GLU A 13 5.38 -13.94 1.22
C GLU A 13 3.88 -13.80 0.94
N THR A 14 3.26 -14.84 0.40
CA THR A 14 1.83 -14.84 0.11
C THR A 14 1.08 -15.43 1.28
N ILE A 15 0.27 -14.62 1.97
CA ILE A 15 -0.52 -15.05 3.13
C ILE A 15 -2.01 -15.09 2.81
N GLY A 16 -2.78 -15.81 3.64
CA GLY A 16 -4.24 -15.87 3.49
C GLY A 16 -4.71 -16.79 2.35
N TYR A 17 -3.80 -17.58 1.78
CA TYR A 17 -4.16 -18.61 0.82
C TYR A 17 -4.90 -19.73 1.54
N ALA A 18 -6.09 -20.07 1.08
CA ALA A 18 -6.86 -21.16 1.67
C ALA A 18 -7.70 -21.85 0.58
N TYR A 19 -7.50 -23.16 0.42
CA TYR A 19 -8.35 -23.97 -0.43
C TYR A 19 -9.79 -23.94 0.09
N ASN A 20 -10.74 -23.64 -0.80
CA ASN A 20 -12.19 -23.70 -0.55
C ASN A 20 -12.72 -22.81 0.59
N LYS A 21 -11.98 -21.78 1.05
CA LYS A 21 -12.52 -20.78 1.97
C LYS A 21 -13.04 -19.57 1.20
N GLN A 22 -14.21 -19.07 1.61
CA GLN A 22 -14.73 -17.83 1.06
C GLN A 22 -13.88 -16.65 1.52
N TYR A 23 -13.34 -15.91 0.57
CA TYR A 23 -12.57 -14.70 0.82
C TYR A 23 -13.45 -13.60 1.45
N SER A 24 -12.89 -12.87 2.41
CA SER A 24 -13.48 -11.64 2.95
C SER A 24 -12.39 -10.65 3.34
N HIS A 25 -12.51 -9.40 2.92
CA HIS A 25 -11.47 -8.39 3.10
C HIS A 25 -11.12 -8.15 4.59
N ILE A 26 -12.10 -8.28 5.49
CA ILE A 26 -11.88 -8.10 6.94
C ILE A 26 -10.86 -9.08 7.54
N TYR A 27 -10.62 -10.23 6.90
CA TYR A 27 -9.65 -11.21 7.39
C TYR A 27 -8.21 -10.90 7.01
N ARG A 28 -7.95 -9.96 6.09
CA ARG A 28 -6.59 -9.58 5.69
C ARG A 28 -5.72 -9.19 6.88
N ALA A 29 -6.22 -8.33 7.76
CA ALA A 29 -5.51 -7.91 8.97
C ALA A 29 -5.24 -9.07 9.94
N TYR A 30 -6.16 -10.05 10.03
CA TYR A 30 -5.96 -11.24 10.86
C TYR A 30 -4.87 -12.15 10.28
N TRP A 31 -4.83 -12.35 8.97
CA TRP A 31 -3.77 -13.15 8.33
C TRP A 31 -2.39 -12.54 8.56
N VAL A 32 -2.26 -11.21 8.50
CA VAL A 32 -0.99 -10.53 8.81
C VAL A 32 -0.57 -10.77 10.25
N MET A 33 -1.50 -10.67 11.22
CA MET A 33 -1.15 -10.94 12.62
C MET A 33 -0.79 -12.40 12.86
N GLN A 34 -1.52 -13.33 12.25
CA GLN A 34 -1.21 -14.76 12.33
C GLN A 34 0.18 -15.05 11.77
N TYR A 35 0.56 -14.40 10.66
CA TYR A 35 1.90 -14.51 10.10
C TYR A 35 2.96 -13.93 11.05
N ILE A 36 2.75 -12.74 11.62
CA ILE A 36 3.65 -12.13 12.61
C ILE A 36 3.88 -13.05 13.81
N GLU A 37 2.82 -13.65 14.35
CA GLU A 37 2.89 -14.57 15.49
C GLU A 37 3.61 -15.86 15.13
N LYS A 38 3.25 -16.48 13.99
CA LYS A 38 3.82 -17.74 13.51
C LYS A 38 5.31 -17.62 13.22
N GLU A 39 5.72 -16.55 12.54
CA GLU A 39 7.12 -16.27 12.19
C GLU A 39 7.90 -15.63 13.33
N ARG A 40 7.25 -15.39 14.48
CA ARG A 40 7.85 -14.80 15.68
C ARG A 40 8.54 -13.46 15.40
N LEU A 41 7.92 -12.63 14.56
CA LEU A 41 8.47 -11.32 14.23
C LEU A 41 8.55 -10.46 15.50
N ARG A 42 9.72 -9.88 15.70
CA ARG A 42 10.04 -9.04 16.86
C ARG A 42 9.39 -7.68 16.69
N ASP A 43 9.18 -7.00 17.80
CA ASP A 43 8.60 -5.66 17.83
C ASP A 43 9.39 -4.62 17.01
N SER A 44 10.71 -4.81 16.88
CA SER A 44 11.60 -3.99 16.07
C SER A 44 11.50 -4.22 14.56
N ASP A 45 10.96 -5.37 14.14
CA ASP A 45 10.88 -5.75 12.74
C ASP A 45 9.83 -4.90 12.01
N ILE A 46 9.88 -4.92 10.68
CA ILE A 46 8.99 -4.16 9.80
C ILE A 46 8.24 -5.13 8.91
N VAL A 47 6.96 -4.85 8.71
CA VAL A 47 6.13 -5.54 7.72
C VAL A 47 5.66 -4.55 6.68
N VAL A 48 5.73 -4.95 5.41
CA VAL A 48 5.13 -4.26 4.28
C VAL A 48 4.01 -5.15 3.77
N VAL A 49 2.78 -4.66 3.81
CA VAL A 49 1.58 -5.39 3.40
C VAL A 49 0.99 -4.70 2.19
N TYR A 50 0.53 -5.49 1.23
CA TYR A 50 -0.06 -5.00 -0.01
C TYR A 50 -0.97 -6.05 -0.65
N ASP A 51 -1.87 -5.62 -1.52
CA ASP A 51 -2.76 -6.50 -2.25
C ASP A 51 -2.03 -7.30 -3.31
N GLY A 52 -2.25 -8.61 -3.37
CA GLY A 52 -1.51 -9.49 -4.27
C GLY A 52 -1.91 -9.39 -5.75
N SER A 53 -3.15 -9.00 -6.03
CA SER A 53 -3.77 -9.08 -7.37
C SER A 53 -3.52 -7.86 -8.27
N ASP A 54 -3.45 -6.68 -7.67
CA ASP A 54 -3.56 -5.38 -8.34
C ASP A 54 -2.42 -4.45 -7.93
N THR A 55 -1.27 -5.02 -7.54
CA THR A 55 -0.05 -4.26 -7.23
C THR A 55 1.17 -4.72 -8.03
N LEU A 56 2.13 -3.79 -8.15
CA LEU A 56 3.44 -4.00 -8.72
C LEU A 56 4.52 -3.36 -7.85
N PHE A 57 5.68 -4.00 -7.76
CA PHE A 57 6.88 -3.33 -7.28
C PHE A 57 7.39 -2.36 -8.35
N SER A 58 7.99 -1.26 -7.91
CA SER A 58 8.59 -0.28 -8.82
C SER A 58 10.04 -0.60 -9.17
N GLY A 59 10.75 -1.34 -8.32
CA GLY A 59 12.15 -1.70 -8.54
C GLY A 59 12.93 -1.95 -7.25
N ALA A 60 14.04 -2.71 -7.35
CA ALA A 60 14.89 -3.06 -6.20
C ALA A 60 15.39 -1.82 -5.45
N SER A 61 15.96 -0.85 -6.18
CA SER A 61 16.51 0.38 -5.59
C SER A 61 15.46 1.21 -4.87
N THR A 62 14.29 1.36 -5.49
CA THR A 62 13.18 2.16 -4.92
C THR A 62 12.59 1.49 -3.68
N VAL A 63 12.46 0.16 -3.69
CA VAL A 63 12.02 -0.61 -2.52
C VAL A 63 13.00 -0.43 -1.37
N GLN A 64 14.30 -0.61 -1.61
CA GLN A 64 15.33 -0.42 -0.59
C GLN A 64 15.29 0.99 -0.01
N GLN A 65 15.25 2.01 -0.88
CA GLN A 65 15.19 3.42 -0.47
C GLN A 65 13.96 3.74 0.40
N ALA A 66 12.77 3.24 0.01
CA ALA A 66 11.54 3.47 0.76
C ALA A 66 11.58 2.79 2.14
N VAL A 67 12.12 1.56 2.22
CA VAL A 67 12.29 0.83 3.47
C VAL A 67 13.31 1.52 4.38
N ASP A 68 14.48 1.89 3.87
CA ASP A 68 15.52 2.59 4.64
C ASP A 68 15.03 3.91 5.19
N ARG A 69 14.30 4.68 4.37
CA ARG A 69 13.67 5.92 4.81
C ARG A 69 12.63 5.67 5.90
N PHE A 70 11.77 4.67 5.75
CA PHE A 70 10.79 4.32 6.78
C PHE A 70 11.49 3.92 8.08
N ILE A 71 12.55 3.11 8.02
CA ILE A 71 13.37 2.75 9.19
C ILE A 71 13.93 4.00 9.87
N ALA A 72 14.56 4.88 9.09
CA ALA A 72 15.26 6.05 9.61
C ALA A 72 14.34 7.12 10.20
N THR A 73 13.07 7.17 9.75
CA THR A 73 12.14 8.24 10.13
C THR A 73 11.02 7.78 11.06
N THR A 74 10.93 6.48 11.39
CA THR A 74 9.91 5.96 12.32
C THR A 74 10.50 5.64 13.68
N ALA A 75 9.68 5.78 14.72
CA ALA A 75 10.06 5.39 16.07
C ALA A 75 10.34 3.87 16.16
N PRO A 76 11.52 3.45 16.64
CA PRO A 76 11.88 2.03 16.71
C PRO A 76 11.14 1.28 17.82
N THR A 77 10.68 1.99 18.85
CA THR A 77 10.00 1.43 20.03
C THR A 77 8.80 2.30 20.45
N PRO A 78 7.88 1.77 21.28
CA PRO A 78 6.81 2.56 21.87
C PRO A 78 7.29 3.79 22.65
N ASP A 79 8.39 3.68 23.41
CA ASP A 79 8.90 4.76 24.25
C ASP A 79 9.56 5.89 23.44
N ALA A 80 10.12 5.56 22.27
CA ALA A 80 10.70 6.54 21.35
C ALA A 80 9.64 7.24 20.48
N PHE A 81 8.36 6.88 20.60
CA PHE A 81 7.30 7.43 19.76
C PHE A 81 6.89 8.84 20.21
N ASP A 82 7.20 9.83 19.36
CA ASP A 82 6.76 11.22 19.51
C ASP A 82 5.62 11.55 18.53
N ALA A 83 4.40 11.58 19.05
CA ALA A 83 3.19 11.98 18.30
C ALA A 83 3.29 13.41 17.72
N GLY A 84 3.97 14.31 18.43
CA GLY A 84 4.20 15.69 18.00
C GLY A 84 5.15 15.77 16.81
N ALA A 85 6.21 14.97 16.79
CA ALA A 85 7.13 14.88 15.66
C ALA A 85 6.43 14.37 14.38
N VAL A 86 5.57 13.36 14.51
CA VAL A 86 4.75 12.88 13.39
C VAL A 86 3.80 13.98 12.88
N ARG A 87 3.12 14.69 13.79
CA ARG A 87 2.20 15.78 13.41
C ARG A 87 2.92 16.92 12.67
N ARG A 88 4.17 17.23 13.04
CA ARG A 88 4.99 18.26 12.38
C ARG A 88 5.65 17.79 11.09
N GLY A 89 5.51 16.52 10.71
CA GLY A 89 6.17 15.95 9.53
C GLY A 89 7.68 15.73 9.71
N VAL A 90 8.18 15.75 10.95
CA VAL A 90 9.59 15.48 11.27
C VAL A 90 9.86 13.98 11.34
N ALA A 91 8.86 13.20 11.78
CA ALA A 91 8.90 11.75 11.85
C ALA A 91 7.77 11.13 11.00
N THR A 92 8.00 9.92 10.51
CA THR A 92 7.00 9.10 9.83
C THR A 92 6.21 8.31 10.88
N ALA A 93 4.92 8.10 10.62
CA ALA A 93 4.09 7.28 11.49
C ALA A 93 4.55 5.81 11.49
N PRO A 94 4.63 5.14 12.64
CA PRO A 94 5.01 3.73 12.73
C PRO A 94 4.05 2.76 12.03
N VAL A 95 2.84 3.19 11.67
CA VAL A 95 1.92 2.49 10.76
C VAL A 95 1.50 3.48 9.68
N LEU A 96 1.97 3.28 8.46
CA LEU A 96 1.76 4.19 7.34
C LEU A 96 0.94 3.48 6.25
N PHE A 97 -0.31 3.90 6.09
CA PHE A 97 -1.20 3.37 5.05
C PHE A 97 -1.02 4.10 3.73
N THR A 98 -1.25 3.40 2.62
CA THR A 98 -1.40 4.05 1.32
C THR A 98 -2.60 5.00 1.31
N THR A 99 -2.56 5.96 0.40
CA THR A 99 -3.60 6.96 0.18
C THR A 99 -4.26 6.79 -1.17
N GLU A 100 -5.54 7.11 -1.27
CA GLU A 100 -6.26 7.17 -2.53
C GLU A 100 -6.97 8.51 -2.74
N PHE A 101 -7.37 8.75 -4.00
CA PHE A 101 -8.06 9.96 -4.43
C PHE A 101 -9.53 10.02 -4.00
N ASN A 102 -10.23 8.88 -4.01
CA ASN A 102 -11.65 8.80 -3.69
C ASN A 102 -11.87 8.26 -2.28
N CYS A 103 -12.89 8.77 -1.59
CA CYS A 103 -13.21 8.25 -0.26
C CYS A 103 -14.12 7.02 -0.36
N PHE A 104 -13.53 5.83 -0.47
CA PHE A 104 -14.26 4.55 -0.51
C PHE A 104 -14.29 3.86 0.86
N HIS A 105 -15.18 4.32 1.76
CA HIS A 105 -15.39 3.67 3.04
C HIS A 105 -16.88 3.37 3.31
N PRO A 106 -17.52 2.50 2.51
CA PRO A 106 -18.98 2.32 2.51
C PRO A 106 -19.59 1.99 3.88
N GLN A 107 -18.80 1.46 4.83
CA GLN A 107 -19.29 1.07 6.15
C GLN A 107 -19.02 2.09 7.25
N LEU A 108 -18.42 3.26 6.97
CA LEU A 108 -18.34 4.33 7.97
C LEU A 108 -19.74 4.83 8.37
N GLY A 109 -20.70 4.81 7.43
CA GLY A 109 -22.09 5.14 7.73
C GLY A 109 -22.74 4.29 8.82
N MET A 110 -22.22 3.07 9.05
CA MET A 110 -22.70 2.22 10.14
C MET A 110 -22.42 2.81 11.53
N ILE A 111 -21.46 3.72 11.65
CA ILE A 111 -21.10 4.38 12.91
C ILE A 111 -21.73 5.78 13.00
N TYR A 112 -21.75 6.51 11.88
CA TYR A 112 -22.24 7.90 11.79
C TYR A 112 -23.73 8.05 11.46
N ASP A 113 -24.55 7.02 11.71
CA ASP A 113 -26.01 7.06 11.56
C ASP A 113 -26.53 7.32 10.14
N PHE A 114 -25.85 6.79 9.13
CA PHE A 114 -26.41 6.79 7.78
C PHE A 114 -27.25 5.54 7.54
N GLU A 115 -28.48 5.71 7.04
CA GLU A 115 -29.41 4.62 6.70
C GLU A 115 -28.89 3.72 5.56
N GLN A 116 -27.91 4.22 4.78
CA GLN A 116 -27.33 3.57 3.61
C GLN A 116 -25.80 3.47 3.74
N PRO A 117 -25.12 2.61 2.94
CA PRO A 117 -23.68 2.67 2.80
C PRO A 117 -23.25 4.11 2.50
N SER A 118 -22.20 4.58 3.18
CA SER A 118 -21.80 5.98 3.03
C SER A 118 -21.35 6.25 1.59
N THR A 119 -21.91 7.28 0.97
CA THR A 119 -21.48 7.75 -0.34
C THR A 119 -20.08 8.38 -0.28
N ASN A 120 -19.42 8.54 -1.43
CA ASN A 120 -18.11 9.21 -1.51
C ASN A 120 -18.16 10.63 -0.91
N ALA A 121 -19.27 11.35 -1.07
CA ALA A 121 -19.46 12.69 -0.53
C ALA A 121 -19.57 12.68 1.00
N GLN A 122 -20.35 11.76 1.57
CA GLN A 122 -20.47 11.59 3.02
C GLN A 122 -19.13 11.18 3.65
N CYS A 123 -18.44 10.23 3.01
CA CYS A 123 -17.11 9.79 3.43
C CYS A 123 -16.11 10.96 3.43
N THR A 124 -16.07 11.72 2.33
CA THR A 124 -15.24 12.94 2.22
C THR A 124 -15.56 13.95 3.32
N SER A 125 -16.84 14.15 3.64
CA SER A 125 -17.27 15.06 4.71
C SER A 125 -16.75 14.63 6.09
N ILE A 126 -16.76 13.33 6.40
CA ILE A 126 -16.21 12.80 7.65
C ILE A 126 -14.71 13.11 7.76
N TYR A 127 -13.93 12.85 6.71
CA TYR A 127 -12.50 13.16 6.69
C TYR A 127 -12.22 14.66 6.79
N ASN A 128 -12.96 15.50 6.05
CA ASN A 128 -12.84 16.95 6.14
C ASN A 128 -13.12 17.47 7.55
N THR A 129 -14.13 16.92 8.22
CA THR A 129 -14.44 17.26 9.62
C THR A 129 -13.28 16.87 10.53
N ALA A 130 -12.72 15.67 10.36
CA ALA A 130 -11.58 15.22 11.15
C ALA A 130 -10.33 16.10 10.93
N TRP A 131 -10.05 16.53 9.70
CA TRP A 131 -8.96 17.47 9.41
C TRP A 131 -9.20 18.86 9.97
N GLY A 132 -10.44 19.34 9.95
CA GLY A 132 -10.82 20.60 10.61
C GLY A 132 -10.51 20.57 12.10
N ILE A 133 -10.84 19.47 12.79
CA ILE A 133 -10.50 19.26 14.21
C ILE A 133 -8.98 19.28 14.45
N MET A 134 -8.20 18.77 13.49
CA MET A 134 -6.74 18.78 13.55
C MET A 134 -6.10 20.16 13.33
N GLY A 135 -6.90 21.15 12.91
CA GLY A 135 -6.45 22.49 12.56
C GLY A 135 -5.89 22.61 11.15
N TYR A 136 -6.10 21.60 10.28
CA TYR A 136 -5.75 21.71 8.87
C TYR A 136 -6.85 22.52 8.17
N ASN A 137 -6.53 23.73 7.74
CA ASN A 137 -7.44 24.63 7.05
C ASN A 137 -6.93 24.90 5.63
N ASN A 138 -7.84 25.31 4.74
CA ASN A 138 -7.50 25.59 3.34
C ASN A 138 -6.53 26.80 3.18
N SER A 139 -6.33 27.60 4.23
CA SER A 139 -5.51 28.83 4.21
C SER A 139 -4.03 28.61 4.49
N SER A 140 -3.60 27.44 4.98
CA SER A 140 -2.17 27.11 5.03
C SER A 140 -1.59 27.15 3.62
N ARG A 141 -0.31 27.49 3.43
CA ARG A 141 0.34 27.40 2.10
C ARG A 141 1.14 26.10 1.93
N ASN A 142 1.09 25.18 2.88
CA ASN A 142 1.91 23.98 2.86
C ASN A 142 1.22 22.88 2.04
N PRO A 143 1.70 22.54 0.82
CA PRO A 143 1.12 21.50 -0.02
C PRO A 143 1.21 20.10 0.61
N SER A 144 2.03 19.95 1.64
CA SER A 144 2.25 18.72 2.41
C SER A 144 1.12 18.38 3.39
N GLU A 145 0.14 19.26 3.56
CA GLU A 145 -0.95 19.01 4.51
C GLU A 145 -1.97 18.00 3.96
N PRO A 146 -2.48 17.08 4.81
CA PRO A 146 -3.45 16.06 4.43
C PRO A 146 -4.63 16.58 3.61
N GLY A 147 -5.16 17.75 3.95
CA GLY A 147 -6.32 18.35 3.30
C GLY A 147 -6.05 18.83 1.86
N LYS A 148 -4.79 18.96 1.44
CA LYS A 148 -4.39 19.52 0.14
C LYS A 148 -3.92 18.49 -0.88
N SER A 149 -3.41 17.34 -0.42
CA SER A 149 -3.08 16.24 -1.31
C SER A 149 -4.34 15.72 -1.99
N ILE A 150 -4.26 15.47 -3.30
CA ILE A 150 -5.33 14.74 -3.99
C ILE A 150 -5.47 13.32 -3.45
N PHE A 151 -4.37 12.73 -2.96
CA PHE A 151 -4.36 11.44 -2.26
C PHE A 151 -4.45 11.69 -0.76
N ARG A 152 -5.66 11.59 -0.21
CA ARG A 152 -5.90 11.98 1.17
C ARG A 152 -6.81 11.03 1.94
N PHE A 153 -7.41 10.06 1.29
CA PHE A 153 -8.23 9.06 1.97
C PHE A 153 -7.42 7.80 2.22
N LEU A 154 -7.66 7.12 3.34
CA LEU A 154 -6.97 5.87 3.66
C LEU A 154 -7.37 4.80 2.64
N ASN A 155 -6.37 4.16 2.05
CA ASN A 155 -6.54 2.92 1.33
C ASN A 155 -5.93 1.77 2.13
N SER A 156 -6.64 0.64 2.22
CA SER A 156 -6.19 -0.51 3.04
C SER A 156 -5.48 -1.61 2.25
N GLY A 157 -5.38 -1.48 0.93
CA GLY A 157 -4.68 -2.45 0.10
C GLY A 157 -3.15 -2.28 0.11
N GLY A 158 -2.63 -1.39 0.96
CA GLY A 158 -1.19 -1.26 1.21
C GLY A 158 -0.88 -0.50 2.49
N TYR A 159 0.07 -0.99 3.28
CA TYR A 159 0.66 -0.28 4.41
C TYR A 159 2.05 -0.82 4.77
N VAL A 160 2.88 0.03 5.36
CA VAL A 160 4.15 -0.36 5.99
C VAL A 160 4.06 -0.07 7.49
N ALA A 161 4.56 -0.97 8.31
CA ALA A 161 4.45 -0.83 9.75
C ALA A 161 5.62 -1.43 10.53
N ARG A 162 5.97 -0.78 11.65
CA ARG A 162 6.69 -1.41 12.76
C ARG A 162 5.77 -2.43 13.44
N VAL A 163 6.27 -3.62 13.72
CA VAL A 163 5.47 -4.71 14.31
C VAL A 163 4.82 -4.30 15.63
N TRP A 164 5.54 -3.61 16.53
CA TRP A 164 4.98 -3.15 17.82
C TRP A 164 3.75 -2.24 17.63
N ALA A 165 3.82 -1.33 16.65
CA ALA A 165 2.79 -0.35 16.39
C ALA A 165 1.57 -0.99 15.72
N LEU A 166 1.82 -1.93 14.80
CA LEU A 166 0.78 -2.68 14.13
C LEU A 166 0.00 -3.56 15.11
N LYS A 167 0.65 -4.23 16.06
CA LYS A 167 -0.01 -5.00 17.12
C LYS A 167 -0.99 -4.12 17.92
N ARG A 168 -0.55 -2.91 18.29
CA ARG A 168 -1.38 -1.94 19.01
C ARG A 168 -2.56 -1.44 18.17
N ALA A 169 -2.33 -1.10 16.91
CA ALA A 169 -3.37 -0.68 15.97
C ALA A 169 -4.39 -1.81 15.72
N PHE A 170 -3.91 -3.04 15.57
CA PHE A 170 -4.75 -4.21 15.34
C PHE A 170 -5.64 -4.56 16.53
N ALA A 171 -5.17 -4.36 17.76
CA ALA A 171 -6.01 -4.54 18.95
C ALA A 171 -7.27 -3.64 18.91
N VAL A 172 -7.14 -2.42 18.40
CA VAL A 172 -8.27 -1.50 18.18
C VAL A 172 -9.09 -1.91 16.96
N TYR A 173 -8.46 -2.30 15.85
CA TYR A 173 -9.16 -2.83 14.67
C TYR A 173 -10.11 -3.99 15.04
N ARG A 174 -9.66 -4.95 15.87
CA ARG A 174 -10.51 -6.05 16.35
C ARG A 174 -11.75 -5.55 17.09
N LYS A 175 -11.60 -4.51 17.90
CA LYS A 175 -12.73 -3.90 18.62
C LYS A 175 -13.66 -3.17 17.68
N VAL A 176 -13.13 -2.42 16.70
CA VAL A 176 -13.94 -1.81 15.63
C VAL A 176 -14.88 -2.85 14.99
N LEU A 177 -14.36 -4.04 14.69
CA LEU A 177 -15.17 -5.11 14.09
C LEU A 177 -16.27 -5.69 14.98
N THR A 178 -16.22 -5.45 16.30
CA THR A 178 -17.29 -5.81 17.24
C THR A 178 -18.42 -4.78 17.31
N PHE A 179 -18.18 -3.52 16.88
CA PHE A 179 -19.24 -2.53 16.83
C PHE A 179 -20.26 -2.89 15.76
N ARG A 180 -21.50 -3.06 16.21
CA ARG A 180 -22.68 -3.32 15.36
C ARG A 180 -23.86 -2.61 15.99
N ARG A 181 -24.59 -1.82 15.21
CA ARG A 181 -25.84 -1.17 15.70
C ARG A 181 -27.04 -2.09 15.57
N SER A 182 -26.98 -3.07 14.67
CA SER A 182 -28.00 -4.11 14.55
C SER A 182 -27.37 -5.47 14.26
N ARG A 183 -28.10 -6.55 14.58
CA ARG A 183 -27.65 -7.93 14.30
C ARG A 183 -27.42 -8.22 12.80
N ARG A 184 -28.01 -7.40 11.91
CA ARG A 184 -27.86 -7.53 10.44
C ARG A 184 -26.61 -6.82 9.91
N GLN A 185 -26.01 -5.90 10.68
CA GLN A 185 -24.79 -5.21 10.28
C GLN A 185 -23.58 -6.10 10.51
N ILE A 186 -22.82 -6.35 9.44
CA ILE A 186 -21.61 -7.15 9.47
C ILE A 186 -20.54 -6.39 8.68
N TRP A 187 -19.36 -6.25 9.27
CA TRP A 187 -18.19 -5.71 8.59
C TRP A 187 -17.80 -6.60 7.41
N ARG A 188 -17.51 -6.01 6.25
CA ARG A 188 -17.08 -6.69 5.01
C ARG A 188 -15.88 -6.00 4.36
N CYS A 189 -15.66 -4.73 4.67
CA CYS A 189 -14.64 -3.87 4.13
C CYS A 189 -13.66 -3.49 5.25
N ASP A 190 -12.45 -4.04 5.19
CA ASP A 190 -11.37 -3.69 6.11
C ASP A 190 -10.92 -2.23 5.95
N GLN A 191 -10.99 -1.64 4.75
CA GLN A 191 -10.75 -0.22 4.54
C GLN A 191 -11.65 0.67 5.39
N SER A 192 -12.93 0.32 5.51
CA SER A 192 -13.86 1.06 6.36
C SER A 192 -13.49 0.93 7.84
N ALA A 193 -13.08 -0.27 8.28
CA ALA A 193 -12.66 -0.51 9.65
C ALA A 193 -11.34 0.22 9.99
N TRP A 194 -10.30 0.07 9.14
CA TRP A 194 -9.03 0.81 9.29
C TRP A 194 -9.22 2.32 9.19
N GLY A 195 -10.08 2.77 8.28
CA GLY A 195 -10.48 4.18 8.18
C GLY A 195 -11.05 4.70 9.49
N LEU A 196 -11.89 3.94 10.18
CA LEU A 196 -12.41 4.32 11.49
C LEU A 196 -11.29 4.37 12.56
N VAL A 197 -10.40 3.38 12.60
CA VAL A 197 -9.25 3.38 13.51
C VAL A 197 -8.38 4.63 13.28
N TYR A 198 -8.10 4.97 12.02
CA TYR A 198 -7.35 6.17 11.65
C TYR A 198 -8.08 7.46 12.05
N LEU A 199 -9.37 7.59 11.73
CA LEU A 199 -10.18 8.75 12.07
C LEU A 199 -10.21 8.98 13.58
N TRP A 200 -10.44 7.95 14.39
CA TRP A 200 -10.40 8.04 15.85
C TRP A 200 -9.01 8.38 16.39
N SER A 201 -7.95 7.87 15.76
CA SER A 201 -6.57 8.22 16.09
C SER A 201 -6.28 9.71 15.89
N ILE A 202 -6.74 10.31 14.80
CA ILE A 202 -6.46 11.74 14.55
C ILE A 202 -7.38 12.65 15.38
N THR A 203 -8.68 12.33 15.48
CA THR A 203 -9.64 13.18 16.20
C THR A 203 -9.48 13.11 17.71
N GLN A 204 -8.95 12.00 18.25
CA GLN A 204 -8.84 11.77 19.70
C GLN A 204 -10.18 12.02 20.43
N ASP A 205 -11.29 11.59 19.82
CA ASP A 205 -12.65 11.85 20.32
C ASP A 205 -12.83 11.32 21.75
N ALA A 206 -13.03 12.24 22.69
CA ALA A 206 -13.16 11.95 24.12
C ALA A 206 -14.46 11.18 24.47
N ARG A 207 -15.37 10.97 23.52
CA ARG A 207 -16.57 10.14 23.69
C ARG A 207 -16.30 8.65 23.46
N MET A 208 -15.22 8.32 22.76
CA MET A 208 -14.86 6.92 22.46
C MET A 208 -14.25 6.26 23.69
N THR A 209 -14.49 4.97 23.92
CA THR A 209 -13.91 4.29 25.08
C THR A 209 -12.37 4.28 25.03
N PRO A 210 -11.65 4.37 26.16
CA PRO A 210 -10.18 4.48 26.16
C PRO A 210 -9.48 3.34 25.41
N ASP A 211 -10.14 2.20 25.36
CA ASP A 211 -9.62 0.94 24.84
C ASP A 211 -9.67 0.86 23.30
N VAL A 212 -10.27 1.85 22.62
CA VAL A 212 -10.18 2.09 21.18
C VAL A 212 -9.38 3.36 20.82
N ARG A 213 -8.82 4.06 21.81
CA ARG A 213 -7.98 5.23 21.57
C ARG A 213 -6.52 4.81 21.42
N ILE A 214 -5.98 4.95 20.22
CA ILE A 214 -4.54 4.90 19.98
C ILE A 214 -3.96 6.31 19.94
N PRO A 215 -2.66 6.50 20.26
CA PRO A 215 -2.02 7.80 20.16
C PRO A 215 -2.13 8.39 18.77
N ARG A 216 -2.38 9.71 18.71
CA ARG A 216 -2.34 10.47 17.46
C ARG A 216 -1.02 10.25 16.74
N GLY A 217 -1.07 10.01 15.43
CA GLY A 217 0.12 9.79 14.61
C GLY A 217 0.71 8.38 14.70
N LEU A 218 0.15 7.46 15.52
CA LEU A 218 0.55 6.05 15.49
C LEU A 218 0.22 5.44 14.11
N ILE A 219 -0.95 5.80 13.59
CA ILE A 219 -1.40 5.53 12.22
C ILE A 219 -1.45 6.85 11.48
N ASN A 220 -0.88 6.88 10.27
CA ASN A 220 -1.02 8.00 9.35
C ASN A 220 -1.06 7.51 7.89
N LEU A 221 -1.23 8.43 6.95
CA LEU A 221 -1.32 8.12 5.53
C LEU A 221 -0.09 8.62 4.77
N ASP A 222 0.30 7.90 3.72
CA ASP A 222 1.43 8.23 2.84
C ASP A 222 1.09 9.35 1.83
N PHE A 223 0.71 10.53 2.34
CA PHE A 223 0.35 11.69 1.51
C PHE A 223 1.46 12.12 0.54
N HIS A 224 2.70 11.76 0.86
CA HIS A 224 3.88 12.11 0.09
C HIS A 224 4.32 11.03 -0.90
N ASN A 225 3.62 9.89 -0.96
CA ASN A 225 3.94 8.76 -1.82
C ASN A 225 5.40 8.32 -1.66
N THR A 226 5.86 8.33 -0.40
CA THR A 226 7.22 7.92 -0.02
C THR A 226 7.38 6.41 0.00
N PHE A 227 6.27 5.66 -0.07
CA PHE A 227 6.25 4.22 -0.08
C PHE A 227 5.25 3.63 -1.08
N PHE A 228 4.06 4.21 -1.21
CA PHE A 228 2.97 3.71 -2.05
C PHE A 228 2.50 4.75 -3.05
N LEU A 229 2.05 4.29 -4.22
CA LEU A 229 1.31 5.12 -5.18
C LEU A 229 0.05 4.39 -5.65
N THR A 230 -1.11 4.96 -5.39
CA THR A 230 -2.37 4.50 -5.93
C THR A 230 -2.64 5.19 -7.28
N ALA A 231 -2.80 4.42 -8.34
CA ALA A 231 -2.86 4.92 -9.71
C ALA A 231 -4.20 5.59 -10.10
N PRO A 232 -5.38 5.13 -9.66
CA PRO A 232 -6.64 5.77 -10.03
C PRO A 232 -6.76 7.23 -9.59
N GLY A 233 -7.28 8.08 -10.48
CA GLY A 233 -7.47 9.51 -10.23
C GLY A 233 -6.24 10.38 -10.53
N THR A 234 -5.14 9.77 -10.97
CA THR A 234 -3.92 10.49 -11.37
C THR A 234 -3.96 10.87 -12.85
N LEU A 235 -3.38 12.03 -13.19
CA LEU A 235 -3.24 12.53 -14.56
C LEU A 235 -1.78 12.48 -15.06
N TRP A 236 -1.58 11.83 -16.20
CA TRP A 236 -0.28 11.73 -16.88
C TRP A 236 0.25 13.10 -17.30
N GLY A 237 1.53 13.36 -17.05
CA GLY A 237 2.18 14.63 -17.40
C GLY A 237 1.79 15.82 -16.51
N LYS A 238 0.92 15.57 -15.52
CA LYS A 238 0.58 16.52 -14.46
C LYS A 238 1.01 15.93 -13.13
N ASP A 239 0.21 15.05 -12.53
CA ASP A 239 0.51 14.52 -11.19
C ASP A 239 1.75 13.58 -11.18
N PHE A 240 2.03 12.95 -12.33
CA PHE A 240 3.17 12.07 -12.52
C PHE A 240 3.77 12.27 -13.91
N VAL A 241 5.08 12.53 -13.93
CA VAL A 241 5.83 12.90 -15.11
C VAL A 241 6.80 11.78 -15.45
N PRO A 242 6.57 11.04 -16.55
CA PRO A 242 7.48 10.00 -17.01
C PRO A 242 8.80 10.59 -17.50
N TRP A 243 9.83 9.75 -17.51
CA TRP A 243 11.00 10.03 -18.30
C TRP A 243 10.70 9.77 -19.79
N SER A 244 11.36 10.52 -20.68
CA SER A 244 11.26 10.23 -22.11
C SER A 244 11.92 8.90 -22.44
N SER A 245 11.48 8.26 -23.53
CA SER A 245 12.10 7.02 -24.02
C SER A 245 13.60 7.19 -24.29
N THR A 246 14.02 8.35 -24.79
CA THR A 246 15.43 8.71 -24.98
C THR A 246 16.18 8.76 -23.64
N ALA A 247 15.63 9.44 -22.63
CA ALA A 247 16.27 9.52 -21.31
C ALA A 247 16.41 8.14 -20.64
N ILE A 248 15.42 7.27 -20.83
CA ILE A 248 15.50 5.87 -20.38
C ILE A 248 16.62 5.14 -21.15
N ALA A 249 16.67 5.27 -22.48
CA ALA A 249 17.68 4.63 -23.31
C ALA A 249 19.11 5.06 -22.94
N ASP A 250 19.32 6.36 -22.66
CA ASP A 250 20.60 6.90 -22.24
C ASP A 250 21.08 6.29 -20.90
N VAL A 251 20.17 6.19 -19.92
CA VAL A 251 20.46 5.50 -18.66
C VAL A 251 20.70 4.01 -18.85
N VAL A 252 19.97 3.37 -19.75
CA VAL A 252 20.16 1.93 -20.03
C VAL A 252 21.51 1.68 -20.71
N ALA A 253 21.94 2.55 -21.63
CA ALA A 253 23.17 2.40 -22.39
C ALA A 253 24.43 2.62 -21.53
N GLY A 254 24.38 3.59 -20.60
CA GLY A 254 25.52 3.95 -19.73
C GLY A 254 25.43 3.44 -18.30
N GLY A 255 24.29 2.91 -17.87
CA GLY A 255 23.98 2.68 -16.47
C GLY A 255 24.35 1.30 -15.92
N ARG A 256 24.49 1.25 -14.59
CA ARG A 256 24.61 0.01 -13.82
C ARG A 256 23.31 -0.28 -13.10
N LEU A 257 23.00 -1.56 -12.96
CA LEU A 257 21.88 -2.00 -12.15
C LEU A 257 22.16 -1.83 -10.65
N PRO A 258 21.12 -1.69 -9.81
CA PRO A 258 19.71 -1.55 -10.18
C PRO A 258 19.39 -0.16 -10.74
N PHE A 259 18.49 -0.09 -11.73
CA PHE A 259 18.03 1.18 -12.29
C PHE A 259 17.12 1.96 -11.31
N PRO A 260 17.03 3.30 -11.45
CA PRO A 260 16.12 4.12 -10.67
C PRO A 260 14.66 3.94 -11.14
N LEU A 261 13.75 4.63 -10.46
CA LEU A 261 12.39 4.87 -10.95
C LEU A 261 12.42 5.84 -12.14
N PHE A 262 11.70 5.53 -13.22
CA PHE A 262 11.70 6.32 -14.46
C PHE A 262 10.50 7.28 -14.56
N PHE A 263 9.97 7.72 -13.42
CA PHE A 263 9.01 8.80 -13.34
C PHE A 263 9.20 9.55 -12.02
N HIS A 264 8.74 10.80 -11.98
CA HIS A 264 8.67 11.57 -10.75
C HIS A 264 7.26 12.09 -10.54
N MET A 265 6.94 12.44 -9.30
CA MET A 265 5.67 13.07 -8.96
C MET A 265 5.84 14.58 -8.89
N GLU A 266 4.93 15.30 -9.56
CA GLU A 266 4.89 16.76 -9.51
C GLU A 266 4.65 17.22 -8.06
N ASP A 267 5.35 18.29 -7.65
CA ASP A 267 5.33 18.84 -6.28
C ASP A 267 5.70 17.88 -5.14
N LYS A 268 6.23 16.69 -5.45
CA LYS A 268 6.71 15.72 -4.46
C LYS A 268 8.14 15.24 -4.79
N PRO A 269 9.16 16.09 -4.60
CA PRO A 269 10.56 15.76 -4.96
C PRO A 269 11.13 14.57 -4.19
N ASN A 270 10.50 14.22 -3.06
CA ASN A 270 10.90 13.12 -2.20
C ASN A 270 10.02 11.87 -2.37
N ALA A 271 9.14 11.81 -3.38
CA ALA A 271 8.30 10.64 -3.62
C ALA A 271 9.16 9.47 -4.13
N THR A 272 9.00 8.31 -3.51
CA THR A 272 9.77 7.09 -3.82
C THR A 272 8.85 5.88 -3.73
N PRO A 273 7.77 5.81 -4.53
CA PRO A 273 6.77 4.76 -4.38
C PRO A 273 7.40 3.41 -4.74
N ALA A 274 7.62 2.58 -3.73
CA ALA A 274 8.11 1.22 -3.84
C ALA A 274 7.05 0.27 -4.43
N ILE A 275 5.78 0.55 -4.14
CA ILE A 275 4.65 -0.26 -4.56
C ILE A 275 3.62 0.62 -5.27
N LEU A 276 3.24 0.18 -6.46
CA LEU A 276 2.20 0.79 -7.30
C LEU A 276 0.92 -0.02 -7.16
N HIS A 277 -0.20 0.63 -6.87
CA HIS A 277 -1.48 -0.01 -6.57
C HIS A 277 -2.57 0.44 -7.53
N PHE A 278 -3.19 -0.51 -8.22
CA PHE A 278 -4.15 -0.31 -9.30
C PHE A 278 -5.56 -0.70 -8.85
N ILE A 279 -6.04 -0.04 -7.80
CA ILE A 279 -7.33 -0.36 -7.15
C ILE A 279 -8.52 -0.30 -8.10
N GLY A 280 -9.53 -1.11 -7.79
CA GLY A 280 -10.82 -1.12 -8.46
C GLY A 280 -10.91 -2.06 -9.66
N HIS A 281 -12.09 -2.17 -10.25
CA HIS A 281 -12.29 -2.99 -11.45
C HIS A 281 -11.63 -2.31 -12.65
N GLY A 282 -10.85 -3.10 -13.39
CA GLY A 282 -10.05 -2.74 -14.55
C GLY A 282 -10.78 -2.13 -15.76
N ALA A 283 -11.57 -1.08 -15.57
CA ALA A 283 -12.16 -0.29 -16.65
C ALA A 283 -11.05 0.50 -17.37
N GLY A 284 -11.16 0.66 -18.70
CA GLY A 284 -10.06 0.92 -19.63
C GLY A 284 -8.96 1.93 -19.23
N THR A 285 -9.28 2.96 -18.46
CA THR A 285 -8.31 3.93 -17.92
C THR A 285 -7.26 3.30 -16.99
N THR A 286 -7.64 2.31 -16.18
CA THR A 286 -6.70 1.56 -15.31
C THR A 286 -5.75 0.68 -16.11
N LYS A 287 -6.16 0.09 -17.24
CA LYS A 287 -5.27 -0.70 -18.10
C LYS A 287 -4.20 0.16 -18.76
N THR A 288 -4.59 1.33 -19.30
CA THR A 288 -3.62 2.28 -19.88
C THR A 288 -2.64 2.78 -18.81
N THR A 289 -3.15 3.19 -17.64
CA THR A 289 -2.32 3.67 -16.54
C THR A 289 -1.37 2.58 -16.03
N LEU A 290 -1.85 1.34 -15.94
CA LEU A 290 -1.03 0.18 -15.58
C LEU A 290 0.09 -0.05 -16.58
N TRP A 291 -0.22 -0.09 -17.88
CA TRP A 291 0.78 -0.27 -18.92
C TRP A 291 1.83 0.85 -18.87
N MET A 292 1.38 2.10 -18.73
CA MET A 292 2.26 3.27 -18.67
C MET A 292 3.18 3.22 -17.44
N LEU A 293 2.64 3.04 -16.24
CA LEU A 293 3.45 3.01 -15.01
C LEU A 293 4.37 1.79 -14.97
N ARG A 294 3.90 0.61 -15.38
CA ARG A 294 4.72 -0.60 -15.51
C ARG A 294 5.95 -0.32 -16.38
N ASN A 295 5.79 0.34 -17.53
CA ASN A 295 6.90 0.62 -18.44
C ASN A 295 7.99 1.52 -17.84
N HIS A 296 7.68 2.24 -16.77
CA HIS A 296 8.60 3.13 -16.07
C HIS A 296 9.07 2.56 -14.72
N THR A 297 8.78 1.28 -14.46
CA THR A 297 9.39 0.53 -13.36
C THR A 297 10.76 0.02 -13.75
N SER A 298 11.69 -0.02 -12.79
CA SER A 298 13.08 -0.41 -13.04
C SER A 298 13.18 -1.85 -13.51
N TRP A 299 12.40 -2.76 -12.91
CA TRP A 299 12.40 -4.18 -13.28
C TRP A 299 11.93 -4.37 -14.73
N TYR A 300 10.91 -3.62 -15.16
CA TYR A 300 10.41 -3.75 -16.53
C TYR A 300 11.45 -3.26 -17.53
N VAL A 301 12.01 -2.06 -17.32
CA VAL A 301 13.08 -1.52 -18.16
C VAL A 301 14.29 -2.46 -18.21
N GLU A 302 14.68 -3.04 -17.08
CA GLU A 302 15.76 -4.03 -17.03
C GLU A 302 15.45 -5.27 -17.87
N THR A 303 14.24 -5.82 -17.78
CA THR A 303 13.85 -6.98 -18.61
C THR A 303 13.79 -6.65 -20.11
N LYS A 304 13.60 -5.38 -20.47
CA LYS A 304 13.42 -4.92 -21.86
C LYS A 304 14.68 -4.36 -22.50
N ARG A 305 15.77 -4.20 -21.76
CA ARG A 305 17.01 -3.62 -22.30
C ARG A 305 17.67 -4.43 -23.41
N SER A 306 17.41 -5.74 -23.48
CA SER A 306 17.90 -6.61 -24.56
C SER A 306 17.11 -7.92 -24.66
N ALA A 307 17.18 -8.59 -25.81
CA ALA A 307 16.59 -9.92 -26.00
C ALA A 307 17.12 -10.95 -24.98
N ALA A 308 18.42 -10.90 -24.66
CA ALA A 308 19.02 -11.77 -23.67
C ALA A 308 18.48 -11.51 -22.24
N ALA A 309 18.27 -10.24 -21.87
CA ALA A 309 17.68 -9.90 -20.57
C ALA A 309 16.23 -10.39 -20.47
N PHE A 310 15.45 -10.24 -21.54
CA PHE A 310 14.08 -10.75 -21.62
C PHE A 310 14.04 -12.28 -21.47
N LEU A 311 14.87 -13.00 -22.24
CA LEU A 311 14.94 -14.46 -22.18
C LEU A 311 15.37 -14.95 -20.80
N LYS A 312 16.33 -14.26 -20.15
CA LYS A 312 16.75 -14.57 -18.78
C LYS A 312 15.61 -14.36 -17.77
N ALA A 313 14.87 -13.26 -17.88
CA ALA A 313 13.72 -12.98 -17.01
C ALA A 313 12.61 -14.03 -17.18
N ARG A 314 12.32 -14.41 -18.43
CA ARG A 314 11.36 -15.45 -18.76
C ARG A 314 11.78 -16.81 -18.20
N ASP A 315 13.02 -17.23 -18.43
CA ASP A 315 13.56 -18.48 -17.92
C ASP A 315 13.52 -18.54 -16.39
N MET A 316 13.88 -17.42 -15.74
CA MET A 316 13.80 -17.30 -14.29
C MET A 316 12.38 -17.53 -13.79
N LEU A 317 11.38 -16.85 -14.34
CA LEU A 317 9.98 -17.02 -13.93
C LEU A 317 9.44 -18.43 -14.22
N GLN A 318 9.83 -19.02 -15.35
CA GLN A 318 9.31 -20.31 -15.78
C GLN A 318 9.92 -21.49 -15.01
N HIS A 319 11.23 -21.45 -14.75
CA HIS A 319 11.97 -22.63 -14.27
C HIS A 319 12.66 -22.45 -12.92
N SER A 320 13.08 -21.24 -12.57
CA SER A 320 13.98 -21.02 -11.42
C SER A 320 13.30 -20.34 -10.22
N ALA A 321 12.21 -19.62 -10.44
CA ALA A 321 11.55 -18.84 -9.42
C ALA A 321 10.61 -19.70 -8.56
N PHE A 322 10.66 -19.45 -7.25
CA PHE A 322 9.77 -20.05 -6.27
C PHE A 322 9.06 -18.95 -5.49
N VAL A 323 7.85 -19.26 -5.04
CA VAL A 323 7.05 -18.38 -4.18
C VAL A 323 6.71 -19.13 -2.90
N ASP A 324 6.88 -18.44 -1.79
CA ASP A 324 6.52 -18.94 -0.47
C ASP A 324 5.07 -18.53 -0.17
N ILE A 325 4.23 -19.53 0.10
CA ILE A 325 2.79 -19.37 0.35
C ILE A 325 2.47 -19.92 1.72
N ASP A 326 1.91 -19.08 2.60
CA ASP A 326 1.33 -19.49 3.86
C ASP A 326 -0.11 -19.94 3.65
N VAL A 327 -0.29 -21.26 3.63
CA VAL A 327 -1.60 -21.89 3.45
C VAL A 327 -2.25 -22.09 4.81
N SER A 328 -3.42 -21.47 4.98
CA SER A 328 -4.18 -21.48 6.23
C SER A 328 -4.46 -22.91 6.72
N GLY A 329 -3.82 -23.29 7.83
CA GLY A 329 -4.01 -24.60 8.48
C GLY A 329 -3.05 -25.71 8.03
N THR A 330 -2.21 -25.48 7.01
CA THR A 330 -1.23 -26.48 6.54
C THR A 330 0.23 -26.00 6.64
N GLY A 331 0.45 -24.72 6.93
CA GLY A 331 1.79 -24.14 7.07
C GLY A 331 2.33 -23.54 5.77
N LYS A 332 3.62 -23.19 5.78
CA LYS A 332 4.29 -22.61 4.61
C LYS A 332 4.60 -23.68 3.58
N VAL A 333 4.33 -23.39 2.32
CA VAL A 333 4.68 -24.24 1.16
C VAL A 333 5.45 -23.39 0.16
N ARG A 334 6.56 -23.94 -0.35
CA ARG A 334 7.34 -23.34 -1.43
C ARG A 334 6.94 -23.97 -2.76
N LEU A 335 6.38 -23.19 -3.67
CA LEU A 335 5.91 -23.66 -4.97
C LEU A 335 6.67 -22.98 -6.11
N PRO A 336 6.93 -23.69 -7.24
CA PRO A 336 7.41 -23.03 -8.46
C PRO A 336 6.44 -21.94 -8.90
N TYR A 337 6.97 -20.79 -9.31
CA TYR A 337 6.18 -19.63 -9.73
C TYR A 337 5.13 -20.00 -10.79
N GLY A 338 5.53 -20.74 -11.83
CA GLY A 338 4.64 -21.14 -12.93
C GLY A 338 3.44 -22.00 -12.51
N ARG A 339 3.46 -22.64 -11.32
CA ARG A 339 2.30 -23.36 -10.77
C ARG A 339 1.28 -22.45 -10.09
N VAL A 340 1.69 -21.25 -9.72
CA VAL A 340 0.86 -20.26 -9.01
C VAL A 340 0.38 -19.18 -9.98
N CYS A 341 1.27 -18.75 -10.88
CA CYS A 341 1.00 -17.77 -11.91
C CYS A 341 1.37 -18.37 -13.28
N PRO A 342 0.37 -18.82 -14.06
CA PRO A 342 0.60 -19.37 -15.39
C PRO A 342 1.35 -18.40 -16.31
N MET A 343 2.32 -18.91 -17.08
CA MET A 343 3.19 -18.07 -17.92
C MET A 343 2.45 -17.41 -19.09
N ASP A 344 1.39 -18.00 -19.61
CA ASP A 344 0.52 -17.41 -20.64
C ASP A 344 -0.15 -16.12 -20.14
N VAL A 345 -0.53 -16.06 -18.86
CA VAL A 345 -1.06 -14.84 -18.23
C VAL A 345 0.04 -13.78 -18.14
N VAL A 346 1.26 -14.16 -17.79
CA VAL A 346 2.41 -13.25 -17.63
C VAL A 346 2.95 -12.73 -18.96
N GLU A 347 2.96 -13.57 -19.99
CA GLU A 347 3.43 -13.20 -21.34
C GLU A 347 2.37 -12.47 -22.16
N SER A 348 1.14 -12.36 -21.64
CA SER A 348 0.11 -11.53 -22.26
C SER A 348 0.63 -10.11 -22.50
N LEU A 349 0.03 -9.43 -23.49
CA LEU A 349 0.42 -8.08 -23.96
C LEU A 349 0.55 -7.04 -22.84
N ILE A 350 -0.04 -7.31 -21.68
CA ILE A 350 -0.16 -6.40 -20.54
C ILE A 350 0.95 -6.57 -19.50
N TRP A 351 1.67 -7.70 -19.43
CA TRP A 351 2.56 -7.96 -18.29
C TRP A 351 4.03 -8.09 -18.68
N LEU A 352 4.36 -8.93 -19.66
CA LEU A 352 5.74 -9.11 -20.13
C LEU A 352 5.78 -9.49 -21.63
N PRO A 353 5.22 -8.67 -22.53
CA PRO A 353 5.20 -8.99 -23.97
C PRO A 353 6.63 -9.14 -24.51
N PRO A 354 6.91 -9.99 -25.50
CA PRO A 354 8.22 -10.01 -26.17
C PRO A 354 8.67 -8.59 -26.61
N PRO A 355 9.99 -8.30 -26.58
CA PRO A 355 10.52 -6.98 -26.94
C PRO A 355 10.22 -6.57 -28.37
#